data_AF-A0A817SKP9-F1
#
_entry.id   AF-A0A817SKP9-F1
#
_cell.length_a   1.000
_cell.length_b   1.000
_cell.length_c   1.000
_cell.angle_alpha   90.00
_cell.angle_beta   90.00
_cell.angle_gamma   90.00
#
_symmetry.space_group_name_H-M   'P 1'
#
loop_
_entity.id
_entity.type
_entity.pdbx_description
1 polymer ?
#
loop_
_entity_poly.entity_id
_entity_poly.type
_entity_poly.pdbx_seq_one_letter_code
_entity_poly.pdbx_strand_id
1 'polypeptide(L)'
;KGICGDKPREENKIRDISLTMNYLSLPAQNNNTNKPRAQVILAPQHGLMDWIRKMNNTPNLSGTNGKLLSITEEELAKHNKKTDCWTAISGHVYNITPYLDFHPGGVDEIMKGAGIDGTTLFQDIHPWV
;
A
#
# COMPACT_ATOMS: atom_id res chain seq x y z
N LYS A 1 -30.72 -41.35 19.75
CA LYS A 1 -31.96 -41.10 20.53
C LYS A 1 -31.98 -39.63 20.89
N GLY A 2 -32.96 -38.88 20.37
CA GLY A 2 -33.39 -37.57 20.88
C GLY A 2 -32.50 -36.36 20.54
N ILE A 3 -33.00 -35.13 20.38
CA ILE A 3 -34.36 -34.60 20.29
C ILE A 3 -34.24 -33.24 19.56
N CYS A 4 -35.21 -32.96 18.73
CA CYS A 4 -35.51 -31.72 18.02
C CYS A 4 -35.73 -30.49 18.92
N GLY A 5 -35.46 -29.30 18.36
CA GLY A 5 -36.08 -28.04 18.77
C GLY A 5 -36.81 -27.42 17.58
N ASP A 6 -38.14 -27.39 17.67
CA ASP A 6 -39.13 -26.77 16.75
C ASP A 6 -38.99 -25.22 16.70
N LYS A 7 -38.95 -24.57 15.51
CA LYS A 7 -40.02 -23.83 14.77
C LYS A 7 -40.69 -22.64 15.52
N PRO A 8 -41.16 -21.53 14.87
CA PRO A 8 -42.02 -21.57 13.65
C PRO A 8 -42.02 -20.37 12.66
N ARG A 9 -42.80 -20.57 11.56
CA ARG A 9 -43.59 -19.61 10.72
C ARG A 9 -42.81 -18.55 9.91
N GLU A 10 -43.15 -18.22 8.67
CA GLU A 10 -44.47 -18.14 8.02
C GLU A 10 -44.34 -18.13 6.49
N GLU A 11 -45.41 -18.56 5.85
CA GLU A 11 -45.59 -18.94 4.45
C GLU A 11 -46.48 -17.89 3.80
N ASN A 12 -46.15 -17.36 2.61
CA ASN A 12 -47.11 -16.74 1.69
C ASN A 12 -46.57 -16.60 0.25
N LYS A 13 -46.63 -17.71 -0.49
CA LYS A 13 -47.34 -17.86 -1.78
C LYS A 13 -47.41 -16.64 -2.72
N ILE A 14 -46.65 -16.68 -3.83
CA ILE A 14 -47.16 -16.22 -5.13
C ILE A 14 -46.90 -17.31 -6.18
N ARG A 15 -47.95 -17.57 -6.95
CA ARG A 15 -48.16 -18.67 -7.90
C ARG A 15 -47.39 -18.48 -9.20
N ASP A 16 -47.03 -19.61 -9.79
CA ASP A 16 -46.45 -19.77 -11.13
C ASP A 16 -47.21 -19.04 -12.24
N ILE A 17 -46.43 -18.46 -13.17
CA ILE A 17 -46.81 -18.37 -14.58
C ILE A 17 -45.68 -18.96 -15.42
N SER A 18 -45.90 -20.20 -15.86
CA SER A 18 -45.20 -20.82 -16.97
C SER A 18 -45.57 -20.08 -18.26
N LEU A 19 -44.59 -19.62 -19.03
CA LEU A 19 -44.38 -20.02 -20.43
C LEU A 19 -43.36 -19.12 -21.15
N THR A 20 -42.45 -19.80 -21.85
CA THR A 20 -41.64 -19.34 -22.99
C THR A 20 -40.58 -18.27 -22.73
N MET A 21 -39.30 -18.64 -22.81
CA MET A 21 -38.45 -18.27 -23.95
C MET A 21 -37.04 -18.89 -23.80
N ASN A 22 -36.75 -19.76 -24.77
CA ASN A 22 -35.46 -19.97 -25.43
C ASN A 22 -34.16 -19.74 -24.64
N TYR A 23 -33.49 -20.87 -24.44
CA TYR A 23 -32.04 -21.03 -24.29
C TYR A 23 -31.25 -20.06 -25.19
N LEU A 24 -30.61 -19.07 -24.56
CA LEU A 24 -29.35 -18.50 -25.05
C LEU A 24 -28.37 -18.44 -23.88
N SER A 25 -27.28 -19.17 -24.04
CA SER A 25 -26.16 -19.32 -23.11
C SER A 25 -25.59 -17.97 -22.70
N LEU A 26 -25.62 -17.64 -21.41
CA LEU A 26 -24.85 -16.53 -20.84
C LEU A 26 -23.40 -16.99 -20.63
N PRO A 27 -22.37 -16.27 -21.14
CA PRO A 27 -21.00 -16.57 -20.79
C PRO A 27 -20.73 -16.14 -19.34
N ALA A 28 -20.18 -17.07 -18.55
CA ALA A 28 -19.70 -16.81 -17.20
C ALA A 28 -18.70 -15.65 -17.21
N GLN A 29 -19.05 -14.52 -16.59
CA GLN A 29 -18.10 -13.43 -16.37
C GLN A 29 -17.23 -13.78 -15.17
N ASN A 30 -16.13 -14.47 -15.46
CA ASN A 30 -15.00 -14.64 -14.57
C ASN A 30 -14.31 -13.28 -14.41
N ASN A 31 -14.61 -12.57 -13.33
CA ASN A 31 -13.91 -11.33 -12.98
C ASN A 31 -12.66 -11.66 -12.15
N ASN A 32 -11.72 -12.39 -12.74
CA ASN A 32 -10.34 -12.41 -12.27
C ASN A 32 -9.64 -11.14 -12.78
N THR A 33 -9.96 -9.97 -12.21
CA THR A 33 -9.14 -8.78 -12.46
C THR A 33 -7.81 -8.89 -11.72
N ASN A 34 -6.96 -9.84 -12.12
CA ASN A 34 -5.53 -9.76 -11.92
C ASN A 34 -5.05 -8.60 -12.79
N LYS A 35 -5.22 -7.37 -12.31
CA LYS A 35 -4.48 -6.24 -12.83
C LYS A 35 -3.00 -6.59 -12.65
N PRO A 36 -2.19 -6.71 -13.71
CA PRO A 36 -0.76 -6.85 -13.52
C PRO A 36 -0.32 -5.62 -12.73
N ARG A 37 0.30 -5.82 -11.56
CA ARG A 37 0.92 -4.70 -10.84
C ARG A 37 1.85 -4.03 -11.84
N ALA A 38 1.60 -2.77 -12.17
CA ALA A 38 2.43 -2.02 -13.09
C ALA A 38 3.80 -1.88 -12.42
N GLN A 39 4.73 -2.77 -12.76
CA GLN A 39 6.09 -2.72 -12.26
C GLN A 39 6.76 -1.55 -12.96
N VAL A 40 7.13 -0.54 -12.18
CA VAL A 40 7.97 0.55 -12.67
C VAL A 40 9.33 -0.05 -13.01
N ILE A 41 9.79 0.13 -14.26
CA ILE A 41 11.13 -0.32 -14.67
C ILE A 41 12.14 0.49 -13.85
N LEU A 42 12.87 -0.19 -12.97
CA LEU A 42 13.93 0.43 -12.19
C LEU A 42 15.08 0.81 -13.13
N ALA A 43 15.70 1.97 -12.87
CA ALA A 43 16.96 2.31 -13.51
C ALA A 43 18.03 1.24 -13.18
N PRO A 44 19.01 1.01 -14.07
CA PRO A 44 20.15 0.16 -13.73
C PRO A 44 20.72 0.56 -12.36
N GLN A 45 21.07 -0.43 -11.52
CA GLN A 45 21.70 -0.24 -10.20
C GLN A 45 20.79 0.31 -9.06
N HIS A 46 19.46 0.31 -9.23
CA HIS A 46 18.52 0.77 -8.20
C HIS A 46 17.64 -0.36 -7.63
N GLY A 47 18.16 -1.60 -7.66
CA GLY A 47 17.49 -2.75 -7.06
C GLY A 47 17.66 -2.81 -5.54
N LEU A 48 16.90 -3.70 -4.89
CA LEU A 48 17.01 -3.97 -3.45
C LEU A 48 18.44 -4.37 -3.03
N MET A 49 19.11 -5.19 -3.82
CA MET A 49 20.50 -5.58 -3.54
C MET A 49 21.47 -4.40 -3.60
N ASP A 50 21.22 -3.44 -4.49
CA ASP A 50 22.02 -2.22 -4.59
C ASP A 50 21.76 -1.30 -3.39
N TRP A 51 20.53 -1.25 -2.90
CA TRP A 51 20.20 -0.56 -1.65
C TRP A 51 20.94 -1.15 -0.45
N ILE A 52 20.92 -2.48 -0.30
CA ILE A 52 21.67 -3.17 0.77
C ILE A 52 23.17 -2.85 0.68
N ARG A 53 23.72 -2.88 -0.54
CA ARG A 53 25.12 -2.50 -0.76
C ARG A 53 25.40 -1.04 -0.37
N LYS A 54 24.50 -0.11 -0.68
CA LYS A 54 24.60 1.30 -0.31
C LYS A 54 24.60 1.48 1.20
N MET A 55 23.70 0.78 1.90
CA MET A 55 23.61 0.82 3.36
C MET A 55 24.90 0.35 4.05
N ASN A 56 25.54 -0.69 3.52
CA ASN A 56 26.80 -1.21 4.07
C ASN A 56 28.00 -0.28 3.84
N ASN A 57 28.01 0.45 2.72
CA ASN A 57 29.12 1.34 2.36
C ASN A 57 29.02 2.73 3.00
N THR A 58 27.86 3.12 3.54
CA THR A 58 27.64 4.45 4.07
C THR A 58 27.02 4.35 5.48
N PRO A 59 27.83 4.38 6.55
CA PRO A 59 27.32 4.19 7.91
C PRO A 59 26.49 5.37 8.46
N ASN A 60 26.17 6.38 7.63
CA ASN A 60 25.49 7.60 8.03
C ASN A 60 24.52 8.13 6.95
N LEU A 61 23.47 7.38 6.65
CA LEU A 61 22.46 7.84 5.70
C LEU A 61 21.56 8.94 6.29
N SER A 62 21.38 8.95 7.61
CA SER A 62 20.47 9.89 8.28
C SER A 62 21.06 11.28 8.47
N GLY A 63 22.38 11.47 8.38
CA GLY A 63 23.04 12.74 8.71
C GLY A 63 23.16 13.01 10.22
N THR A 64 22.66 12.10 11.07
CA THR A 64 22.52 12.35 12.52
C THR A 64 23.61 11.69 13.38
N ASN A 65 24.61 11.01 12.79
CA ASN A 65 25.68 10.32 13.53
C ASN A 65 25.15 9.35 14.60
N GLY A 66 24.02 8.70 14.30
CA GLY A 66 23.36 7.75 15.22
C GLY A 66 22.63 8.40 16.40
N LYS A 67 22.47 9.72 16.42
CA LYS A 67 21.69 10.42 17.44
C LYS A 67 20.21 10.44 17.04
N LEU A 68 19.36 10.11 18.01
CA LEU A 68 17.91 10.31 17.90
C LEU A 68 17.62 11.79 18.19
N LEU A 69 16.96 12.46 17.24
CA LEU A 69 16.57 13.86 17.36
C LEU A 69 15.06 13.95 17.49
N SER A 70 14.59 14.83 18.38
CA SER A 70 13.18 15.21 18.41
C SER A 70 12.95 16.29 17.35
N ILE A 71 12.12 15.98 16.37
CA ILE A 71 11.79 16.85 15.25
C ILE A 71 10.32 17.25 15.38
N THR A 72 10.04 18.54 15.26
CA THR A 72 8.66 19.06 15.21
C THR A 72 8.10 18.95 13.80
N GLU A 73 6.78 18.95 13.68
CA GLU A 73 6.11 18.93 12.36
C GLU A 73 6.50 20.14 11.49
N GLU A 74 6.72 21.30 12.11
CA GLU A 74 7.19 22.51 11.42
C GLU A 74 8.58 22.35 10.80
N GLU A 75 9.47 21.61 11.47
CA GLU A 75 10.79 21.31 10.94
C GLU A 75 10.68 20.26 9.84
N LEU A 76 9.87 19.21 10.05
CA LEU A 76 9.60 18.18 9.04
C LEU A 76 9.13 18.79 7.71
N ALA A 77 8.23 19.78 7.77
CA ALA A 77 7.69 20.47 6.59
C ALA A 77 8.75 21.18 5.74
N LYS A 78 9.93 21.51 6.29
CA LYS A 78 11.02 22.13 5.53
C LYS A 78 11.74 21.13 4.62
N HIS A 79 11.68 19.84 4.95
CA HIS A 79 12.37 18.76 4.25
C HIS A 79 11.46 18.10 3.19
N ASN A 80 11.02 18.89 2.22
CA ASN A 80 10.08 18.47 1.18
C ASN A 80 10.69 18.39 -0.24
N LYS A 81 12.02 18.39 -0.35
CA LYS A 81 12.73 18.46 -1.64
C LYS A 81 13.36 17.12 -1.99
N LYS A 82 13.52 16.81 -3.28
CA LYS A 82 14.21 15.58 -3.71
C LYS A 82 15.64 15.44 -3.17
N THR A 83 16.33 16.55 -2.91
CA THR A 83 17.69 16.55 -2.34
C THR A 83 17.70 16.51 -0.81
N ASP A 84 16.55 16.74 -0.17
CA ASP A 84 16.38 16.80 1.27
C ASP A 84 14.91 16.49 1.61
N CYS A 85 14.63 15.19 1.72
CA CYS A 85 13.30 14.61 1.82
C CYS A 85 13.19 13.77 3.09
N TRP A 86 12.37 14.22 4.02
CA TRP A 86 12.07 13.49 5.24
C TRP A 86 10.58 13.18 5.29
N THR A 87 10.21 12.09 5.95
CA THR A 87 8.80 11.70 6.16
C THR A 87 8.63 11.21 7.59
N ALA A 88 7.48 11.49 8.19
CA ALA A 88 7.08 10.81 9.41
C ALA A 88 6.26 9.56 9.07
N ILE A 89 6.55 8.45 9.76
CA ILE A 89 5.79 7.19 9.68
C ILE A 89 5.67 6.65 11.10
N SER A 90 4.45 6.40 11.57
CA SER A 90 4.15 5.83 12.89
C SER A 90 4.87 6.57 14.03
N GLY A 91 4.88 7.91 13.97
CA GLY A 91 5.49 8.77 14.99
C GLY A 91 7.02 8.89 14.95
N HIS A 92 7.68 8.30 13.94
CA HIS A 92 9.12 8.38 13.75
C HIS A 92 9.45 9.14 12.46
N VAL A 93 10.45 10.02 12.52
CA VAL A 93 10.92 10.78 11.35
C VAL A 93 12.10 10.07 10.70
N TYR A 94 12.00 9.84 9.39
CA TYR A 94 13.01 9.17 8.58
C TYR A 94 13.52 10.09 7.48
N ASN A 95 14.83 10.16 7.34
CA ASN A 95 15.47 10.74 6.15
C ASN A 95 15.41 9.72 5.00
N ILE A 96 14.52 9.96 4.05
CA ILE A 96 14.29 9.07 2.90
C ILE A 96 15.03 9.53 1.64
N THR A 97 15.70 10.68 1.68
CA THR A 97 16.54 11.23 0.59
C THR A 97 17.39 10.17 -0.12
N PRO A 98 18.22 9.36 0.56
CA PRO A 98 19.08 8.39 -0.13
C PRO A 98 18.31 7.21 -0.73
N TYR A 99 17.05 7.02 -0.34
CA TYR A 99 16.19 5.90 -0.72
C TYR A 99 15.24 6.23 -1.88
N LEU A 100 15.02 7.51 -2.20
CA LEU A 100 14.06 7.96 -3.23
C LEU A 100 14.20 7.19 -4.55
N ASP A 101 15.42 7.04 -5.05
CA ASP A 101 15.68 6.37 -6.33
C ASP A 101 15.60 4.84 -6.26
N PHE A 102 15.62 4.26 -5.04
CA PHE A 102 15.53 2.82 -4.78
C PHE A 102 14.11 2.38 -4.42
N HIS A 103 13.17 3.32 -4.32
CA HIS A 103 11.78 3.03 -3.98
C HIS A 103 11.09 2.28 -5.13
N PRO A 104 10.55 1.06 -4.92
CA PRO A 104 9.92 0.27 -5.98
C PRO A 104 8.69 0.92 -6.63
N GLY A 105 8.00 1.80 -5.89
CA GLY A 105 6.87 2.59 -6.40
C GLY A 105 7.29 3.82 -7.21
N GLY A 106 8.60 4.08 -7.34
CA GLY A 106 9.15 5.25 -8.01
C GLY A 106 9.20 6.50 -7.13
N VAL A 107 9.95 7.50 -7.60
CA VAL A 107 10.20 8.76 -6.88
C VAL A 107 8.92 9.58 -6.72
N ASP A 108 8.03 9.57 -7.72
CA ASP A 108 6.85 10.43 -7.70
C ASP A 108 5.82 10.02 -6.64
N GLU A 109 5.73 8.72 -6.33
CA GLU A 109 4.83 8.21 -5.29
C GLU A 109 5.35 8.51 -3.89
N ILE A 110 6.64 8.28 -3.63
CA ILE A 110 7.23 8.55 -2.31
C ILE A 110 7.29 10.05 -2.01
N MET A 111 7.45 10.90 -3.04
CA MET A 111 7.46 12.36 -2.87
C MET A 111 6.11 12.93 -2.40
N LYS A 112 5.00 12.19 -2.51
CA LYS A 112 3.70 12.62 -1.96
C LYS A 112 3.71 12.69 -0.42
N GLY A 113 4.58 11.92 0.23
CA GLY A 113 4.80 11.93 1.67
C GLY A 113 5.95 12.85 2.12
N ALA A 114 6.56 13.61 1.21
CA ALA A 114 7.71 14.45 1.53
C ALA A 114 7.33 15.61 2.46
N GLY A 115 8.01 15.71 3.60
CA GLY A 115 7.83 16.76 4.60
C GLY A 115 6.54 16.68 5.39
N ILE A 116 5.82 15.55 5.36
CA ILE A 116 4.56 15.36 6.09
C ILE A 116 4.53 14.03 6.83
N ASP A 117 3.49 13.84 7.65
CA ASP A 117 3.15 12.52 8.16
C ASP A 117 2.53 11.67 7.06
N GLY A 118 3.33 10.73 6.55
CA GLY A 118 2.96 9.79 5.51
C GLY A 118 2.35 8.49 6.05
N THR A 119 2.07 8.38 7.35
CA THR A 119 1.61 7.13 7.98
C THR A 119 0.39 6.53 7.28
N THR A 120 -0.64 7.34 6.97
CA THR A 120 -1.84 6.85 6.28
C THR A 120 -1.53 6.40 4.85
N LEU A 121 -0.78 7.20 4.09
CA LEU A 121 -0.37 6.85 2.72
C LEU A 121 0.46 5.56 2.69
N PHE A 122 1.34 5.38 3.68
CA PHE A 122 2.13 4.18 3.82
C PHE A 122 1.26 2.97 4.14
N GLN A 123 0.33 3.08 5.08
CA GLN A 123 -0.56 1.98 5.47
C GLN A 123 -1.52 1.56 4.35
N ASP A 124 -1.99 2.50 3.53
CA ASP A 124 -2.91 2.19 2.43
C ASP A 124 -2.26 1.36 1.32
N ILE A 125 -0.98 1.62 1.03
CA ILE A 125 -0.24 0.96 -0.06
C ILE A 125 0.60 -0.22 0.45
N HIS A 126 1.13 -0.11 1.66
CA HIS A 126 2.08 -1.06 2.27
C HIS A 126 1.63 -1.54 3.67
N PRO A 127 0.41 -2.08 3.84
CA PRO A 127 -0.13 -2.44 5.16
C PRO A 127 0.64 -3.57 5.87
N TRP A 128 1.46 -4.33 5.14
CA TRP A 128 2.16 -5.52 5.63
C TRP A 128 3.69 -5.35 5.71
N VAL A 129 4.18 -4.15 5.39
CA VAL A 129 5.60 -3.79 5.50
C VAL A 129 5.87 -3.27 6.90
#